data_AF-A0A2T6CHZ0-F1
#
_entry.id   AF-A0A2T6CHZ0-F1
#
_cell.length_a   1.000
_cell.length_b   1.000
_cell.length_c   1.000
_cell.angle_alpha   90.00
_cell.angle_beta   90.00
_cell.angle_gamma   90.00
#
_symmetry.space_group_name_H-M   'P 1'
#
loop_
_entity.id
_entity.type
_entity.pdbx_description
1 polymer ?
#
loop_
_entity_poly.entity_id
_entity_poly.type
_entity_poly.pdbx_seq_one_letter_code
_entity_poly.pdbx_strand_id
1 'polypeptide(L)'
;MRNTKDHQRVIIEMGMGNDLHGMDYTKAAARAIEDAFRHSSLPIFGVTGLDHADMRVQVTVAVQEPDKLDLDVLTAKLPRGKAVVTAVFGGLNVPAGGETIVIAQASVEAFLPPQTGWKIKG
;
A
#
# COMPACT_ATOMS: atom_id res chain seq x y z
N MET A 1 5.03 18.87 5.23
CA MET A 1 4.34 19.46 4.07
C MET A 1 4.76 18.68 2.83
N ARG A 2 3.85 17.96 2.15
CA ARG A 2 4.19 17.11 0.99
C ARG A 2 4.69 17.99 -0.15
N ASN A 3 5.92 17.77 -0.63
CA ASN A 3 6.41 18.41 -1.85
C ASN A 3 5.71 17.76 -3.05
N THR A 4 4.62 18.36 -3.51
CA THR A 4 3.79 17.88 -4.62
C THR A 4 4.31 18.31 -5.99
N LYS A 5 5.44 19.03 -6.06
CA LYS A 5 5.97 19.55 -7.32
C LYS A 5 6.68 18.49 -8.17
N ASP A 6 7.28 17.48 -7.54
CA ASP A 6 8.12 16.50 -8.26
C ASP A 6 7.38 15.20 -8.61
N HIS A 7 6.30 14.87 -7.90
CA HIS A 7 5.51 13.66 -8.13
C HIS A 7 4.01 13.89 -7.87
N GLN A 8 3.18 13.33 -8.74
CA GLN A 8 1.72 13.36 -8.66
C GLN A 8 1.17 11.96 -8.37
N ARG A 9 0.10 11.89 -7.57
CA ARG A 9 -0.56 10.62 -7.28
C ARG A 9 -1.34 10.17 -8.51
N VAL A 10 -1.12 8.93 -8.92
CA VAL A 10 -1.76 8.35 -10.11
C VAL A 10 -2.90 7.42 -9.73
N ILE A 11 -2.72 6.63 -8.67
CA ILE A 11 -3.73 5.69 -8.19
C ILE A 11 -3.64 5.53 -6.66
N ILE A 12 -4.76 5.17 -6.06
CA ILE A 12 -4.87 4.65 -4.70
C ILE A 12 -5.50 3.27 -4.81
N GLU A 13 -4.77 2.26 -4.38
CA GLU A 13 -5.24 0.88 -4.30
C GLU A 13 -5.46 0.53 -2.83
N MET A 14 -6.59 -0.08 -2.49
CA MET A 14 -6.98 -0.34 -1.11
C MET A 14 -7.25 -1.82 -0.94
N GLY A 15 -6.87 -2.36 0.21
CA GLY A 15 -7.03 -3.78 0.50
C GLY A 15 -7.27 -4.07 1.97
N MET A 16 -7.72 -5.30 2.23
CA MET A 16 -7.94 -5.83 3.57
C MET A 16 -7.19 -7.14 3.74
N GLY A 17 -6.67 -7.36 4.94
CA GLY A 17 -6.04 -8.62 5.32
C GLY A 17 -6.40 -8.97 6.76
N ASN A 18 -6.34 -10.25 7.08
CA ASN A 18 -6.64 -10.73 8.42
C ASN A 18 -5.62 -11.75 8.90
N ASP A 19 -5.51 -11.86 10.22
CA ASP A 19 -4.92 -13.01 10.89
C ASP A 19 -5.97 -13.60 11.83
N LEU A 20 -6.42 -14.81 11.50
CA LEU A 20 -7.52 -15.46 12.22
C LEU A 20 -7.07 -16.07 13.55
N HIS A 21 -5.79 -16.44 13.63
CA HIS A 21 -5.19 -17.14 14.75
C HIS A 21 -3.75 -16.65 14.93
N GLY A 22 -3.46 -16.01 16.06
CA GLY A 22 -2.10 -15.61 16.43
C GLY A 22 -1.92 -14.15 16.82
N MET A 23 -2.90 -13.29 16.55
CA MET A 23 -2.76 -11.84 16.69
C MET A 23 -1.51 -11.29 15.97
N ASP A 24 -1.17 -11.88 14.83
CA ASP A 24 -0.03 -11.47 14.02
C ASP A 24 -0.44 -10.30 13.11
N TYR A 25 -0.24 -9.09 13.64
CA TYR A 25 -0.52 -7.85 12.92
C TYR A 25 0.28 -7.73 11.62
N THR A 26 1.55 -8.17 11.60
CA THR A 26 2.41 -8.09 10.41
C THR A 26 1.88 -8.99 9.30
N LYS A 27 1.43 -10.20 9.62
CA LYS A 27 0.80 -11.11 8.67
C LYS A 27 -0.53 -10.57 8.14
N ALA A 28 -1.39 -10.02 9.00
CA ALA A 28 -2.62 -9.38 8.59
C ALA A 28 -2.35 -8.19 7.65
N ALA A 29 -1.38 -7.34 7.99
CA ALA A 29 -0.95 -6.21 7.19
C ALA A 29 -0.37 -6.64 5.83
N ALA A 30 0.48 -7.65 5.81
CA ALA A 30 1.05 -8.18 4.56
C ALA A 30 -0.05 -8.64 3.60
N ARG A 31 -1.07 -9.32 4.11
CA ARG A 31 -2.26 -9.73 3.34
C ARG A 31 -3.04 -8.52 2.83
N ALA A 32 -3.20 -7.46 3.63
CA ALA A 32 -3.90 -6.24 3.21
C ALA A 32 -3.18 -5.51 2.08
N ILE A 33 -1.84 -5.41 2.16
CA ILE A 33 -1.03 -4.80 1.11
C ILE A 33 -1.09 -5.65 -0.17
N GLU A 34 -0.97 -6.98 -0.03
CA GLU A 34 -1.05 -7.92 -1.14
C GLU A 34 -2.41 -7.89 -1.84
N ASP A 35 -3.49 -7.84 -1.07
CA ASP A 35 -4.85 -7.65 -1.59
C ASP A 35 -4.96 -6.33 -2.37
N ALA A 36 -4.39 -5.23 -1.87
CA ALA A 36 -4.47 -3.93 -2.54
C ALA A 36 -3.91 -3.94 -3.97
N PHE A 37 -2.71 -4.49 -4.19
CA PHE A 37 -2.03 -4.38 -5.50
C PHE A 37 -2.24 -5.58 -6.44
N ARG A 38 -2.94 -6.65 -6.03
CA ARG A 38 -3.09 -7.87 -6.85
C ARG A 38 -4.21 -7.82 -7.89
N HIS A 39 -5.16 -6.90 -7.75
CA HIS A 39 -6.35 -6.85 -8.62
C HIS A 39 -6.19 -5.91 -9.81
N SER A 40 -5.09 -5.14 -9.87
CA SER A 40 -4.83 -4.19 -10.96
C SER A 40 -3.49 -4.45 -11.63
N SER A 41 -3.35 -3.92 -12.84
CA SER A 41 -2.05 -3.77 -13.49
C SER A 41 -1.87 -2.33 -13.94
N LEU A 42 -0.62 -1.85 -13.93
CA LEU A 42 -0.28 -0.50 -14.36
C LEU A 42 0.48 -0.55 -15.71
N PRO A 43 -0.23 -0.70 -16.85
CA PRO A 43 0.42 -0.70 -18.17
C PRO A 43 1.02 0.65 -18.56
N ILE A 44 0.74 1.71 -17.77
CA ILE A 44 1.21 3.09 -18.01
C ILE A 44 2.72 3.19 -18.20
N PHE A 45 3.53 2.34 -17.55
CA PHE A 45 4.98 2.33 -17.71
C PHE A 45 5.42 1.98 -19.14
N GLY A 46 4.73 1.02 -19.79
CA GLY A 46 5.00 0.67 -21.18
C GLY A 46 4.55 1.74 -22.18
N VAL A 47 3.55 2.54 -21.83
CA VAL A 47 3.00 3.60 -22.70
C VAL A 47 3.78 4.91 -22.59
N THR A 48 4.21 5.25 -21.37
CA THR A 48 4.88 6.53 -21.07
C THR A 48 6.41 6.44 -21.18
N GLY A 49 6.96 5.22 -21.19
CA GLY A 49 8.42 5.01 -21.19
C GLY A 49 9.09 5.35 -19.85
N LEU A 50 8.31 5.58 -18.78
CA LEU A 50 8.83 5.82 -17.45
C LEU A 50 9.45 4.56 -16.86
N ASP A 51 10.51 4.74 -16.06
CA ASP A 51 11.08 3.65 -15.29
C ASP A 51 10.23 3.37 -14.03
N HIS A 52 10.08 2.11 -13.66
CA HIS A 52 9.50 1.72 -12.38
C HIS A 52 10.30 2.28 -11.18
N ALA A 53 11.59 2.57 -11.35
CA ALA A 53 12.44 3.19 -10.34
C ALA A 53 12.06 4.66 -10.03
N ASP A 54 11.32 5.32 -10.93
CA ASP A 54 10.80 6.68 -10.73
C ASP A 54 9.49 6.69 -9.95
N MET A 55 8.83 5.52 -9.83
CA MET A 55 7.62 5.36 -9.05
C MET A 55 7.95 5.43 -7.56
N ARG A 56 7.33 6.38 -6.87
CA ARG A 56 7.28 6.39 -5.41
C ARG A 56 6.01 5.70 -4.96
N VAL A 57 6.14 4.80 -3.99
CA VAL A 57 5.01 4.08 -3.39
C VAL A 57 4.91 4.50 -1.93
N GLN A 58 3.74 4.95 -1.53
CA GLN A 58 3.44 5.23 -0.12
C GLN A 58 2.38 4.25 0.34
N VAL A 59 2.68 3.47 1.36
CA VAL A 59 1.75 2.51 1.94
C VAL A 59 1.38 2.96 3.34
N THR A 60 0.08 3.07 3.59
CA THR A 60 -0.45 3.29 4.95
C THR A 60 -1.20 2.05 5.37
N VAL A 61 -0.79 1.45 6.50
CA VAL A 61 -1.45 0.29 7.09
C VAL A 61 -2.12 0.71 8.39
N ALA A 62 -3.40 0.36 8.54
CA ALA A 62 -4.18 0.62 9.74
C ALA A 62 -4.48 -0.69 10.49
N VAL A 63 -4.08 -0.74 11.77
CA VAL A 63 -4.32 -1.84 12.72
C VAL A 63 -4.56 -1.30 14.13
N GLN A 64 -5.06 -2.13 15.05
CA GLN A 64 -5.34 -1.70 16.43
C GLN A 64 -4.07 -1.40 17.23
N GLU A 65 -2.94 -2.06 16.92
CA GLU A 65 -1.65 -1.83 17.59
C GLU A 65 -0.54 -1.58 16.56
N PRO A 66 -0.40 -0.33 16.06
CA PRO A 66 0.51 0.01 14.96
C PRO A 66 1.98 -0.32 15.25
N ASP A 67 2.40 -0.15 16.50
CA ASP A 67 3.78 -0.38 16.94
C ASP A 67 4.19 -1.86 16.93
N LYS A 68 3.24 -2.79 16.76
CA LYS A 68 3.49 -4.23 16.63
C LYS A 68 3.77 -4.67 15.19
N LEU A 69 3.69 -3.76 14.20
CA LEU A 69 4.01 -4.07 12.82
C LEU A 69 5.53 -4.07 12.58
N ASP A 70 6.00 -5.09 11.87
CA ASP A 70 7.34 -5.11 11.28
C ASP A 70 7.31 -4.40 9.92
N LEU A 71 7.64 -3.11 9.92
CA LEU A 71 7.57 -2.27 8.72
C LEU A 71 8.63 -2.64 7.67
N ASP A 72 9.77 -3.19 8.09
CA ASP A 72 10.84 -3.60 7.17
C ASP A 72 10.39 -4.83 6.37
N VAL A 73 9.78 -5.81 7.05
CA VAL A 73 9.18 -6.99 6.40
C VAL A 73 8.07 -6.58 5.43
N LEU A 74 7.21 -5.63 5.80
CA LEU A 74 6.15 -5.13 4.93
C LEU A 74 6.70 -4.38 3.72
N THR A 75 7.72 -3.55 3.91
CA THR A 75 8.37 -2.77 2.84
C THR A 75 9.03 -3.70 1.83
N ALA A 76 9.72 -4.75 2.30
CA ALA A 76 10.41 -5.73 1.46
C ALA A 76 9.47 -6.56 0.57
N LYS A 77 8.16 -6.62 0.86
CA LYS A 77 7.15 -7.33 0.06
C LYS A 77 6.69 -6.56 -1.17
N LEU A 78 6.96 -5.26 -1.26
CA LEU A 78 6.49 -4.45 -2.38
C LEU A 78 7.33 -4.72 -3.62
N PRO A 79 6.71 -5.06 -4.76
CA PRO A 79 7.44 -5.62 -5.89
C PRO A 79 8.24 -4.58 -6.68
N ARG A 80 7.90 -3.29 -6.57
CA ARG A 80 8.42 -2.21 -7.43
C ARG A 80 8.36 -0.86 -6.73
N GLY A 81 9.18 0.06 -7.23
CA GLY A 81 9.20 1.47 -6.81
C GLY A 81 9.95 1.69 -5.50
N LYS A 82 10.07 2.97 -5.14
CA LYS A 82 10.66 3.43 -3.88
C LYS A 82 9.55 3.48 -2.83
N ALA A 83 9.42 2.39 -2.09
CA ALA A 83 8.36 2.19 -1.12
C ALA A 83 8.68 2.76 0.26
N VAL A 84 7.67 3.33 0.90
CA VAL A 84 7.68 3.66 2.34
C VAL A 84 6.38 3.16 2.93
N VAL A 85 6.48 2.31 3.95
CA VAL A 85 5.32 1.82 4.72
C VAL A 85 5.22 2.60 6.03
N THR A 86 4.02 3.07 6.35
CA THR A 86 3.69 3.73 7.62
C THR A 86 2.53 3.03 8.29
N ALA A 87 2.60 2.90 9.62
CA ALA A 87 1.54 2.33 10.43
C ALA A 87 0.72 3.43 11.12
N VAL A 88 -0.60 3.23 11.19
CA VAL A 88 -1.52 4.11 11.91
C VAL A 88 -2.54 3.27 12.68
N PHE A 89 -3.15 3.86 13.70
CA PHE A 89 -4.25 3.23 14.42
C PHE A 89 -5.49 3.11 13.51
N GLY A 90 -6.13 1.94 13.52
CA GLY A 90 -7.37 1.66 12.80
C GLY A 90 -7.61 0.15 12.68
N GLY A 91 -8.15 -0.33 11.56
CA GLY A 91 -8.48 -1.75 11.40
C GLY A 91 -9.47 -2.25 12.46
N LEU A 92 -9.42 -3.53 12.82
CA LEU A 92 -10.29 -4.11 13.83
C LEU A 92 -9.66 -5.33 14.51
N ASN A 93 -9.82 -5.44 15.83
CA ASN A 93 -9.63 -6.70 16.56
C ASN A 93 -11.01 -7.26 16.92
N VAL A 94 -11.29 -8.49 16.50
CA VAL A 94 -12.56 -9.17 16.76
C VAL A 94 -12.32 -10.31 17.74
N PRO A 95 -12.76 -10.19 19.01
CA PRO A 95 -12.73 -11.31 19.95
C PRO A 95 -13.60 -12.47 19.44
N ALA A 96 -13.06 -13.68 19.36
CA ALA A 96 -13.76 -14.85 18.87
C ALA A 96 -13.29 -16.10 19.63
N GLY A 97 -14.17 -16.69 20.44
CA GLY A 97 -13.96 -18.02 21.03
C GLY A 97 -12.70 -18.19 21.89
N GLY A 98 -12.22 -17.13 22.55
CA GLY A 98 -11.00 -17.15 23.36
C GLY A 98 -9.74 -16.69 22.61
N GLU A 99 -9.86 -16.43 21.31
CA GLU A 99 -8.81 -15.82 20.49
C GLU A 99 -9.26 -14.43 20.01
N THR A 100 -8.39 -13.75 19.25
CA THR A 100 -8.70 -12.48 18.61
C THR A 100 -8.28 -12.55 17.15
N ILE A 101 -9.24 -12.29 16.26
CA ILE A 101 -8.99 -12.11 14.83
C ILE A 101 -8.52 -10.67 14.64
N VAL A 102 -7.35 -10.51 14.02
CA VAL A 102 -6.83 -9.20 13.62
C VAL A 102 -7.26 -8.91 12.19
N ILE A 103 -7.77 -7.71 11.95
CA ILE A 103 -8.10 -7.18 10.61
C ILE A 103 -7.28 -5.92 10.38
N ALA A 104 -6.47 -5.95 9.32
CA ALA A 104 -5.69 -4.83 8.84
C ALA A 104 -6.33 -4.24 7.57
N GLN A 105 -6.22 -2.93 7.43
CA GLN A 105 -6.53 -2.21 6.19
C GLN A 105 -5.26 -1.60 5.62
N ALA A 106 -5.12 -1.58 4.30
CA ALA A 106 -4.00 -0.94 3.63
C ALA A 106 -4.47 0.01 2.53
N SER A 107 -3.77 1.12 2.37
CA SER A 107 -3.82 2.01 1.22
C SER A 107 -2.43 2.04 0.58
N VAL A 108 -2.34 1.66 -0.68
CA VAL A 108 -1.12 1.66 -1.50
C VAL A 108 -1.28 2.76 -2.55
N GLU A 109 -0.51 3.83 -2.38
CA GLU A 109 -0.58 5.02 -3.23
C GLU A 109 0.64 5.06 -4.14
N ALA A 110 0.43 5.03 -5.46
CA ALA A 110 1.51 5.18 -6.43
C ALA A 110 1.59 6.62 -6.95
N PHE A 111 2.81 7.14 -7.01
CA PHE A 111 3.12 8.46 -7.51
C PHE A 111 4.17 8.40 -8.63
N LEU A 112 3.97 9.20 -9.66
CA LEU A 112 4.90 9.34 -10.80
C LEU A 112 5.26 10.81 -11.00
N PRO A 113 6.39 11.11 -11.66
CA PRO A 113 6.68 12.46 -12.13
C PRO A 113 5.51 13.03 -12.95
N PRO A 114 5.30 14.36 -12.95
CA PRO A 114 4.26 14.99 -13.75
C PRO A 114 4.35 14.57 -15.23
N GLN A 115 3.24 14.05 -15.76
CA GLN A 115 3.13 13.70 -17.16
C GLN A 115 2.59 14.93 -17.92
N THR A 116 3.44 15.58 -18.71
CA THR A 116 3.08 16.82 -19.43
C THR A 116 2.96 16.61 -20.94
N GLY A 117 2.29 17.53 -21.65
CA GLY A 117 2.28 17.53 -23.12
C GLY A 117 1.23 16.63 -23.77
N TRP A 118 0.26 16.12 -23.00
CA TRP A 118 -0.89 15.38 -23.54
C TRP A 118 -1.69 16.25 -24.50
N LYS A 119 -2.04 15.69 -25.66
CA LYS A 119 -2.95 16.29 -26.63
C LYS A 119 -4.10 15.32 -26.88
N ILE A 120 -5.33 15.80 -26.77
CA ILE A 120 -6.50 15.03 -27.17
C ILE A 120 -6.43 14.88 -28.69
N LYS A 121 -6.48 13.65 -29.19
CA LYS A 121 -6.75 13.44 -30.62
C LYS A 121 -8.21 13.80 -30.88
N GLY A 122 -8.41 14.83 -31.69
CA GLY A 122 -9.72 15.14 -32.26
C GLY A 122 -10.14 14.11 -33.31
#